data_AF-A0A1G8N5I0-F1
#
_entry.id   AF-A0A1G8N5I0-F1
#
_cell.length_a   1.000
_cell.length_b   1.000
_cell.length_c   1.000
_cell.angle_alpha   90.00
_cell.angle_beta   90.00
_cell.angle_gamma   90.00
#
_symmetry.space_group_name_H-M   'P 1'
#
loop_
_entity.id
_entity.type
_entity.pdbx_description
1 polymer ?
#
loop_
_entity_poly.entity_id
_entity_poly.type
_entity_poly.pdbx_seq_one_letter_code
_entity_poly.pdbx_strand_id
1 'polypeptide(L)'
;MPANNVAAYLSCRDDVIGLLLKIFTLGLKDAPREDLEDMLLALRVLRRDALPVDLGEVRLHIRHADWIGAVRLLKRLEWAERTNAASIALLAGCLFKLNDSEWRRYAAKVLRDGGNPAALALVGKFMQIGETSRPVHEVAGGDELRTRIADVLHRGGPSAF
;
A
#
# COMPACT_ATOMS: atom_id res chain seq x y z
N MET A 1 -21.55 -46.33 -9.68
CA MET A 1 -20.90 -45.05 -10.03
C MET A 1 -20.98 -44.14 -8.82
N PRO A 2 -19.86 -43.69 -8.21
CA PRO A 2 -19.94 -42.77 -7.09
C PRO A 2 -20.23 -41.36 -7.62
N ALA A 3 -21.29 -40.75 -7.10
CA ALA A 3 -21.67 -39.38 -7.42
C ALA A 3 -20.69 -38.39 -6.76
N ASN A 4 -20.07 -37.54 -7.58
CA ASN A 4 -19.61 -36.18 -7.30
C ASN A 4 -19.25 -35.80 -5.84
N ASN A 5 -18.09 -36.24 -5.37
CA ASN A 5 -17.42 -35.62 -4.21
C ASN A 5 -16.68 -34.31 -4.54
N VAL A 6 -16.70 -33.89 -5.81
CA VAL A 6 -16.00 -32.70 -6.31
C VAL A 6 -16.66 -31.39 -5.84
N ALA A 7 -17.88 -31.44 -5.28
CA ALA A 7 -18.68 -30.25 -4.98
C ALA A 7 -18.76 -29.82 -3.51
N ALA A 8 -18.39 -30.68 -2.54
CA ALA A 8 -18.64 -30.37 -1.12
C ALA A 8 -17.65 -29.35 -0.52
N TYR A 9 -16.37 -29.41 -0.92
CA TYR A 9 -15.34 -28.50 -0.40
C TYR A 9 -15.39 -27.09 -0.99
N LEU A 10 -16.07 -26.91 -2.14
CA LEU A 10 -16.34 -25.60 -2.75
C LEU A 10 -17.29 -24.75 -1.88
N SER A 11 -18.00 -25.39 -0.96
CA SER A 11 -18.91 -24.78 0.01
C SER A 11 -18.26 -24.71 1.41
N CYS A 12 -16.95 -24.53 1.48
CA CYS A 12 -16.24 -24.39 2.75
C CYS A 12 -16.79 -23.19 3.52
N ARG A 13 -17.12 -23.39 4.80
CA ARG A 13 -17.72 -22.35 5.63
C ARG A 13 -16.80 -21.13 5.77
N ASP A 14 -17.40 -19.94 5.83
CA ASP A 14 -16.68 -18.67 5.92
C ASP A 14 -15.75 -18.57 7.13
N ASP A 15 -16.13 -19.20 8.25
CA ASP A 15 -15.33 -19.23 9.48
C ASP A 15 -14.04 -20.05 9.33
N VAL A 16 -14.10 -21.18 8.61
CA VAL A 16 -12.92 -22.00 8.31
C VAL A 16 -11.96 -21.24 7.42
N ILE A 17 -12.46 -20.61 6.36
CA ILE A 17 -11.63 -19.76 5.48
C ILE A 17 -11.02 -18.60 6.27
N GLY A 18 -11.81 -17.94 7.11
CA GLY A 18 -11.33 -16.86 7.98
C GLY A 18 -10.23 -17.31 8.94
N LEU A 19 -10.35 -18.50 9.53
CA LEU A 19 -9.34 -19.08 10.41
C LEU A 19 -8.05 -19.40 9.65
N LEU A 20 -8.15 -20.03 8.49
CA LEU A 20 -7.00 -20.33 7.64
C LEU A 20 -6.28 -19.05 7.19
N LEU A 21 -7.01 -18.01 6.79
CA LEU A 21 -6.41 -16.70 6.45
C LEU A 21 -5.71 -16.03 7.65
N LYS A 22 -6.22 -16.24 8.87
CA LYS A 22 -5.54 -15.77 10.09
C LYS A 22 -4.23 -16.55 10.33
N ILE A 23 -4.26 -17.87 10.17
CA ILE A 23 -3.06 -18.71 10.28
C ILE A 23 -2.03 -18.30 9.23
N PHE A 24 -2.44 -18.11 7.96
CA PHE A 24 -1.58 -17.58 6.90
C PHE A 24 -0.97 -16.22 7.30
N THR A 25 -1.79 -15.32 7.83
CA THR A 25 -1.34 -13.99 8.28
C THR A 25 -0.31 -14.08 9.40
N LEU A 26 -0.46 -15.04 10.33
CA LEU A 26 0.53 -15.31 11.38
C LEU A 26 1.83 -15.88 10.77
N GLY A 27 1.70 -16.81 9.83
CA GLY A 27 2.80 -17.46 9.14
C GLY A 27 3.63 -16.52 8.27
N LEU A 28 3.07 -15.41 7.76
CA LEU A 28 3.80 -14.41 6.97
C LEU A 28 5.08 -13.89 7.64
N LYS A 29 5.18 -13.96 8.96
CA LYS A 29 6.38 -13.56 9.68
C LYS A 29 7.52 -14.56 9.45
N ASP A 30 7.30 -15.82 9.84
CA ASP A 30 8.39 -16.78 10.05
C ASP A 30 8.27 -18.06 9.21
N ALA A 31 7.11 -18.35 8.59
CA ALA A 31 6.89 -19.60 7.86
C ALA A 31 7.70 -19.68 6.56
N PRO A 32 8.11 -20.90 6.15
CA PRO A 32 8.66 -21.14 4.82
C PRO A 32 7.76 -20.59 3.72
N ARG A 33 8.36 -20.15 2.61
CA ARG A 33 7.61 -19.60 1.48
C ARG A 33 6.69 -20.65 0.85
N GLU A 34 7.21 -21.86 0.66
CA GLU A 34 6.47 -22.99 0.07
C GLU A 34 5.19 -23.32 0.85
N ASP A 35 5.27 -23.37 2.19
CA ASP A 35 4.10 -23.61 3.05
C ASP A 35 3.01 -22.54 2.86
N LEU A 36 3.41 -21.28 2.68
CA LEU A 36 2.48 -20.18 2.44
C LEU A 36 1.88 -20.22 1.03
N GLU A 37 2.65 -20.63 0.02
CA GLU A 37 2.17 -20.84 -1.35
C GLU A 37 1.16 -21.99 -1.43
N ASP A 38 1.49 -23.13 -0.81
CA ASP A 38 0.60 -24.29 -0.70
C ASP A 38 -0.69 -23.95 0.04
N MET A 39 -0.60 -23.17 1.12
CA MET A 39 -1.78 -22.71 1.84
C MET A 39 -2.67 -21.80 1.00
N LEU A 40 -2.10 -20.89 0.20
CA LEU A 40 -2.87 -20.06 -0.72
C LEU A 40 -3.52 -20.88 -1.83
N LEU A 41 -2.82 -21.89 -2.37
CA LEU A 41 -3.38 -22.82 -3.35
C LEU A 41 -4.58 -23.58 -2.76
N ALA A 42 -4.45 -24.11 -1.56
CA ALA A 42 -5.56 -24.77 -0.85
C ALA A 42 -6.74 -23.81 -0.65
N LEU A 43 -6.50 -22.57 -0.22
CA LEU A 43 -7.54 -21.56 -0.04
C LEU A 43 -8.29 -21.22 -1.34
N ARG A 44 -7.59 -21.17 -2.49
CA ARG A 44 -8.23 -20.93 -3.80
C ARG A 44 -9.12 -22.09 -4.23
N VAL A 45 -8.74 -23.33 -3.89
CA VAL A 45 -9.58 -24.51 -4.13
C VAL A 45 -10.83 -24.47 -3.27
N LEU A 46 -10.70 -24.07 -2.01
CA LEU A 46 -11.82 -23.98 -1.07
C LEU A 46 -12.74 -22.79 -1.38
N ARG A 47 -12.21 -21.70 -1.95
CA ARG A 47 -12.98 -20.52 -2.36
C ARG A 47 -12.31 -19.80 -3.53
N ARG A 48 -12.92 -19.92 -4.71
CA ARG A 48 -12.33 -19.50 -5.99
C ARG A 48 -12.09 -17.99 -6.13
N ASP A 49 -12.91 -17.14 -5.51
CA ASP A 49 -12.94 -15.70 -5.79
C ASP A 49 -12.89 -14.80 -4.54
N ALA A 50 -12.07 -15.16 -3.54
CA ALA A 50 -11.90 -14.33 -2.35
C ALA A 50 -10.81 -13.27 -2.51
N LEU A 51 -11.22 -12.00 -2.48
CA LEU A 51 -10.28 -10.88 -2.32
C LEU A 51 -9.29 -11.06 -1.15
N PRO A 52 -9.68 -11.60 0.03
CA PRO A 52 -8.71 -11.88 1.09
C PRO A 52 -7.59 -12.86 0.70
N VAL A 53 -7.86 -13.83 -0.18
CA VAL A 53 -6.85 -14.77 -0.69
C VAL A 53 -5.93 -14.06 -1.67
N ASP A 54 -6.50 -13.26 -2.58
CA ASP A 54 -5.73 -12.42 -3.51
C ASP A 54 -4.78 -11.47 -2.73
N LEU A 55 -5.26 -10.83 -1.66
CA LEU A 55 -4.44 -9.99 -0.79
C LEU A 55 -3.41 -10.77 0.03
N GLY A 56 -3.67 -12.04 0.32
CA GLY A 56 -2.67 -12.94 0.90
C GLY A 56 -1.46 -13.11 -0.03
N GLU A 57 -1.71 -13.37 -1.31
CA GLU A 57 -0.67 -13.47 -2.34
C GLU A 57 0.10 -12.16 -2.51
N VAL A 58 -0.58 -11.00 -2.54
CA VAL A 58 0.09 -9.68 -2.55
C VAL A 58 1.06 -9.55 -1.37
N ARG A 59 0.63 -9.93 -0.17
CA ARG A 59 1.45 -9.82 1.04
C ARG A 59 2.64 -10.78 0.99
N LEU A 60 2.51 -11.93 0.35
CA LEU A 60 3.62 -12.84 0.11
C LEU A 60 4.66 -12.24 -0.84
N HIS A 61 4.24 -11.63 -1.96
CA HIS A 61 5.14 -10.89 -2.84
C HIS A 61 5.88 -9.77 -2.09
N ILE A 62 5.15 -8.98 -1.30
CA ILE A 62 5.72 -7.90 -0.47
C ILE A 62 6.74 -8.43 0.52
N ARG A 63 6.45 -9.55 1.20
CA ARG A 63 7.37 -10.19 2.15
C ARG A 63 8.72 -10.50 1.50
N HIS A 64 8.70 -10.96 0.26
CA HIS A 64 9.90 -11.32 -0.50
C HIS A 64 10.47 -10.16 -1.34
N ALA A 65 10.04 -8.91 -1.07
CA ALA A 65 10.44 -7.72 -1.81
C ALA A 65 10.19 -7.79 -3.33
N ASP A 66 9.27 -8.66 -3.78
CA ASP A 66 8.80 -8.70 -5.16
C ASP A 66 7.70 -7.64 -5.36
N TRP A 67 8.12 -6.37 -5.32
CA TRP A 67 7.22 -5.23 -5.44
C TRP A 67 6.51 -5.20 -6.80
N ILE A 68 7.19 -5.65 -7.87
CA ILE A 68 6.63 -5.68 -9.23
C ILE A 68 5.51 -6.72 -9.31
N GLY A 69 5.73 -7.93 -8.78
CA GLY A 69 4.70 -8.98 -8.68
C GLY A 69 3.47 -8.50 -7.92
N ALA A 70 3.68 -7.85 -6.76
CA ALA A 70 2.61 -7.26 -5.97
C ALA A 70 1.81 -6.20 -6.75
N VAL A 71 2.48 -5.25 -7.41
CA VAL A 71 1.81 -4.21 -8.23
C VAL A 71 1.01 -4.84 -9.37
N ARG A 72 1.57 -5.82 -10.09
CA ARG A 72 0.86 -6.49 -11.19
C ARG A 72 -0.44 -7.13 -10.69
N LEU A 73 -0.42 -7.79 -9.53
CA LEU A 73 -1.60 -8.40 -8.96
C LEU A 73 -2.64 -7.35 -8.53
N LEU A 74 -2.21 -6.30 -7.83
CA LEU A 74 -3.08 -5.22 -7.37
C LEU A 74 -3.71 -4.45 -8.53
N LYS A 75 -2.98 -4.23 -9.63
CA LYS A 75 -3.51 -3.61 -10.85
C LYS A 75 -4.54 -4.50 -11.56
N ARG A 76 -4.37 -5.83 -11.54
CA ARG A 76 -5.41 -6.75 -12.03
C ARG A 76 -6.68 -6.66 -11.18
N LEU A 77 -6.55 -6.58 -9.86
CA LEU A 77 -7.71 -6.39 -8.97
C LEU A 77 -8.40 -5.05 -9.22
N GLU A 78 -7.63 -3.97 -9.42
CA GLU A 78 -8.15 -2.66 -9.78
C GLU A 78 -8.92 -2.70 -11.10
N TRP A 79 -8.35 -3.30 -12.14
CA TRP A 79 -9.01 -3.46 -13.44
C TRP A 79 -10.31 -4.26 -13.36
N ALA A 80 -10.35 -5.27 -12.49
CA ALA A 80 -11.53 -6.08 -12.24
C ALA A 80 -12.54 -5.44 -11.27
N GLU A 81 -12.30 -4.20 -10.83
CA GLU A 81 -13.10 -3.49 -9.81
C GLU A 81 -13.22 -4.24 -8.46
N ARG A 82 -12.31 -5.18 -8.19
CA ARG A 82 -12.27 -6.00 -6.96
C ARG A 82 -11.27 -5.42 -5.95
N THR A 83 -11.40 -4.14 -5.63
CA THR A 83 -10.49 -3.45 -4.69
C THR A 83 -11.22 -2.95 -3.45
N ASN A 84 -10.47 -2.79 -2.37
CA ASN A 84 -10.92 -2.12 -1.15
C ASN A 84 -9.83 -1.16 -0.65
N ALA A 85 -10.10 -0.42 0.43
CA ALA A 85 -9.14 0.53 0.97
C ALA A 85 -7.77 -0.10 1.29
N ALA A 86 -7.74 -1.37 1.74
CA ALA A 86 -6.50 -2.07 2.04
C ALA A 86 -5.69 -2.40 0.77
N SER A 87 -6.34 -2.88 -0.30
CA SER A 87 -5.67 -3.16 -1.57
C SER A 87 -5.10 -1.88 -2.20
N ILE A 88 -5.85 -0.77 -2.12
CA ILE A 88 -5.39 0.54 -2.62
C ILE A 88 -4.20 1.05 -1.81
N ALA A 89 -4.22 0.91 -0.48
CA ALA A 89 -3.11 1.30 0.38
C ALA A 89 -1.86 0.43 0.13
N LEU A 90 -2.03 -0.87 -0.09
CA LEU A 90 -0.93 -1.76 -0.48
C LEU A 90 -0.34 -1.36 -1.84
N LEU A 91 -1.17 -0.97 -2.81
CA LEU A 91 -0.71 -0.51 -4.13
C LEU A 91 0.11 0.77 -3.99
N ALA A 92 -0.39 1.75 -3.23
CA ALA A 92 0.35 2.96 -2.92
C ALA A 92 1.71 2.63 -2.27
N GLY A 93 1.73 1.72 -1.28
CA GLY A 93 2.96 1.30 -0.60
C GLY A 93 3.97 0.62 -1.53
N CYS A 94 3.52 -0.25 -2.45
CA CYS A 94 4.40 -0.92 -3.41
C CYS A 94 4.97 0.07 -4.43
N LEU A 95 4.14 0.98 -4.96
CA LEU A 95 4.60 2.05 -5.87
C LEU A 95 5.59 2.99 -5.19
N PHE A 96 5.36 3.32 -3.90
CA PHE A 96 6.31 4.08 -3.10
C PHE A 96 7.66 3.37 -2.99
N LYS A 97 7.68 2.06 -2.72
CA LYS A 97 8.91 1.25 -2.68
C LYS A 97 9.65 1.19 -4.02
N LEU A 98 8.93 1.34 -5.13
CA LEU A 98 9.48 1.41 -6.48
C LEU A 98 9.85 2.85 -6.92
N ASN A 99 9.71 3.85 -6.04
CA ASN A 99 9.87 5.28 -6.37
C ASN A 99 8.96 5.77 -7.51
N ASP A 100 7.82 5.11 -7.74
CA ASP A 100 6.86 5.48 -8.77
C ASP A 100 5.91 6.57 -8.26
N SER A 101 5.94 7.76 -8.89
CA SER A 101 5.14 8.92 -8.49
C SER A 101 3.62 8.69 -8.42
N GLU A 102 3.08 7.69 -9.13
CA GLU A 102 1.66 7.32 -9.07
C GLU A 102 1.21 6.95 -7.65
N TRP A 103 2.14 6.56 -6.75
CA TRP A 103 1.81 6.24 -5.35
C TRP A 103 1.02 7.36 -4.67
N ARG A 104 1.26 8.63 -5.02
CA ARG A 104 0.59 9.80 -4.44
C ARG A 104 -0.89 9.84 -4.79
N ARG A 105 -1.25 9.48 -6.02
CA ARG A 105 -2.64 9.41 -6.48
C ARG A 105 -3.41 8.37 -5.68
N TYR A 106 -2.81 7.21 -5.45
CA TYR A 106 -3.41 6.12 -4.67
C TYR A 106 -3.53 6.47 -3.19
N ALA A 107 -2.48 7.05 -2.60
CA ALA A 107 -2.50 7.50 -1.22
C ALA A 107 -3.60 8.56 -0.99
N ALA A 108 -3.71 9.54 -1.90
CA ALA A 108 -4.77 10.54 -1.85
C ALA A 108 -6.18 9.93 -1.96
N LYS A 109 -6.35 8.87 -2.76
CA LYS A 109 -7.61 8.12 -2.83
C LYS A 109 -7.98 7.51 -1.48
N VAL A 110 -7.04 6.84 -0.80
CA VAL A 110 -7.28 6.24 0.53
C VAL A 110 -7.65 7.30 1.57
N LEU A 111 -6.96 8.45 1.57
CA LEU A 111 -7.24 9.54 2.50
C LEU A 111 -8.62 10.18 2.27
N ARG A 112 -9.02 10.33 1.01
CA ARG A 112 -10.31 10.91 0.62
C ARG A 112 -11.48 9.98 0.97
N ASP A 113 -11.35 8.71 0.64
CA ASP A 113 -12.43 7.73 0.80
C ASP A 113 -12.59 7.30 2.28
N GLY A 114 -11.51 7.40 3.07
CA GLY A 114 -11.53 7.22 4.53
C GLY A 114 -11.96 5.81 5.00
N GLY A 115 -12.32 5.70 6.27
CA GLY A 115 -13.07 4.55 6.81
C GLY A 115 -12.29 3.28 7.17
N ASN A 116 -11.05 3.09 6.72
CA ASN A 116 -10.23 1.93 7.10
C ASN A 116 -8.97 2.34 7.89
N PRO A 117 -8.94 2.17 9.23
CA PRO A 117 -7.82 2.60 10.07
C PRO A 117 -6.48 1.96 9.70
N ALA A 118 -6.48 0.70 9.27
CA ALA A 118 -5.25 0.00 8.89
C ALA A 118 -4.68 0.54 7.57
N ALA A 119 -5.55 0.83 6.60
CA ALA A 119 -5.16 1.45 5.33
C ALA A 119 -4.60 2.87 5.54
N LEU A 120 -5.27 3.67 6.38
CA LEU A 120 -4.81 5.01 6.75
C LEU A 120 -3.46 4.98 7.48
N ALA A 121 -3.30 4.06 8.45
CA ALA A 121 -2.04 3.89 9.16
C ALA A 121 -0.90 3.46 8.24
N LEU A 122 -1.17 2.61 7.24
CA LEU A 122 -0.17 2.20 6.25
C LEU A 122 0.29 3.39 5.40
N VAL A 123 -0.66 4.18 4.87
CA VAL A 123 -0.35 5.38 4.07
C VAL A 123 0.44 6.42 4.88
N GLY A 124 0.04 6.66 6.13
CA GLY A 124 0.72 7.61 7.01
C GLY A 124 2.21 7.28 7.21
N LYS A 125 2.58 6.00 7.31
CA LYS A 125 3.97 5.58 7.53
C LYS A 125 4.93 6.07 6.45
N PHE A 126 4.56 5.99 5.17
CA PHE A 126 5.47 6.38 4.09
C PHE A 126 5.32 7.82 3.63
N MET A 127 4.21 8.51 3.97
CA MET A 127 4.14 9.97 3.83
C MET A 127 5.13 10.68 4.75
N GLN A 128 5.26 10.23 6.01
CA GLN A 128 6.24 10.77 6.97
C GLN A 128 7.69 10.55 6.50
N ILE A 129 7.97 9.41 5.84
CA ILE A 129 9.28 9.12 5.25
C ILE A 129 9.53 10.00 4.01
N GLY A 130 8.51 10.25 3.20
CA GLY A 130 8.62 11.13 2.01
C GLY A 130 8.86 12.59 2.36
N GLU A 131 8.26 13.10 3.44
CA GLU A 131 8.48 14.47 3.94
C GLU A 131 9.89 14.66 4.49
N THR A 132 10.41 13.66 5.20
CA THR A 132 11.80 13.68 5.72
C THR A 132 12.86 13.47 4.65
N SER A 133 12.51 12.86 3.51
CA SER A 133 13.42 12.58 2.39
C SER A 133 13.35 13.60 1.25
N ARG A 134 12.49 14.63 1.34
CA ARG A 134 12.47 15.72 0.34
C ARG A 134 13.81 16.47 0.46
N PRO A 135 14.67 16.50 -0.58
CA PRO A 135 15.83 17.38 -0.55
C PRO A 135 15.32 18.81 -0.34
N VAL A 136 16.02 19.57 0.51
CA VAL A 136 15.72 20.95 0.96
C VAL A 136 15.66 21.99 -0.18
N HIS A 137 15.65 21.54 -1.44
CA HIS A 137 15.63 22.40 -2.62
C HIS A 137 14.21 22.80 -3.01
N GLU A 138 13.53 23.53 -2.12
CA GLU A 138 12.43 24.47 -2.44
C GLU A 138 12.00 25.24 -1.18
N VAL A 139 12.90 26.08 -0.66
CA VAL A 139 12.50 27.28 0.09
C VAL A 139 12.97 28.49 -0.71
N ALA A 140 12.41 28.62 -1.92
CA ALA A 140 12.68 29.77 -2.79
C ALA A 140 12.24 31.12 -2.17
N GLY A 141 11.44 31.10 -1.09
CA GLY A 141 11.01 32.31 -0.39
C GLY A 141 11.98 32.85 0.68
N GLY A 142 13.01 32.09 1.07
CA GLY A 142 13.94 32.49 2.14
C GLY A 142 14.99 33.50 1.67
N ASP A 143 15.59 33.24 0.50
CA ASP A 143 16.60 34.13 -0.08
C ASP A 143 15.98 35.39 -0.67
N GLU A 144 14.77 35.33 -1.23
CA GLU A 144 14.07 36.52 -1.73
C GLU A 144 13.71 37.48 -0.58
N LEU A 145 13.23 36.95 0.55
CA LEU A 145 12.94 37.76 1.74
C LEU A 145 14.22 38.36 2.34
N ARG A 146 15.31 37.59 2.42
CA ARG A 146 16.62 38.10 2.87
C ARG A 146 17.15 39.20 1.97
N THR A 147 17.02 39.03 0.65
CA THR A 147 17.45 40.03 -0.34
C THR A 147 16.62 41.30 -0.22
N ARG A 148 15.30 41.19 -0.03
CA ARG A 148 14.41 42.35 0.19
C ARG A 148 14.69 43.07 1.51
N ILE A 149 15.01 42.35 2.58
CA ILE A 149 15.39 42.96 3.87
C ILE A 149 16.72 43.72 3.74
N ALA A 150 17.71 43.14 3.06
CA ALA A 150 19.00 43.80 2.82
C ALA A 150 18.84 45.09 1.99
N ASP A 151 18.01 45.06 0.95
CA ASP A 151 17.79 46.21 0.07
C ASP A 151 17.05 47.36 0.80
N VAL A 152 16.12 47.04 1.70
CA VAL A 152 15.45 48.04 2.57
C VAL A 152 16.41 48.66 3.58
N LEU A 153 17.32 47.87 4.15
CA LEU A 153 18.34 48.37 5.09
C LEU A 153 19.38 49.26 4.41
N HIS A 154 19.68 49.05 3.12
CA HIS A 154 20.60 49.88 2.35
C HIS A 154 19.96 51.16 1.80
N ARG A 155 18.64 51.16 1.54
CA ARG A 155 17.92 52.37 1.08
C ARG A 155 17.43 53.28 2.21
N GLY A 156 17.54 52.86 3.47
CA GLY A 156 17.00 53.55 4.64
C GLY A 156 17.99 54.37 5.48
N GLY A 157 19.11 54.83 4.91
CA GLY A 157 20.00 55.78 5.59
C GLY A 157 19.41 57.20 5.61
N PRO A 158 19.30 57.87 6.77
CA PRO A 158 18.63 59.18 6.88
C PRO A 158 19.41 60.27 6.13
N SER A 159 18.77 60.87 5.13
CA SER A 159 19.17 62.18 4.61
C SER A 159 18.76 63.24 5.64
N ALA A 160 19.70 63.62 6.50
CA ALA A 160 19.66 64.86 7.25
C ALA A 160 20.77 65.78 6.74
N PHE A 161 20.39 67.06 6.60
CA PHE A 161 21.12 68.22 6.05
C PHE A 161 21.03 68.42 4.54
#